data_AF-A0A0F9AE00-F1
#
_entry.id   AF-A0A0F9AE00-F1
#
_cell.length_a   1.000
_cell.length_b   1.000
_cell.length_c   1.000
_cell.angle_alpha   90.00
_cell.angle_beta   90.00
_cell.angle_gamma   90.00
#
_symmetry.space_group_name_H-M   'P 1'
#
loop_
_entity.id
_entity.type
_entity.pdbx_description
1 polymer ?
#
loop_
_entity_poly.entity_id
_entity_poly.type
_entity_poly.pdbx_seq_one_letter_code
_entity_poly.pdbx_strand_id
1 'polypeptide(L)'
;CVTSVPRKGDELANSDCRDCPLYETAHNVCVPADGSPDSEILFLGRNPSVDEDKANMPFVGRAGQLVRNAIARSDLDEDEIFFTTAVKCRTPENRKPTATELKACDRYLQAELKRVRPKYIFAFGNEALGQITGKLHGVKGKNGAPGITSLQGKVMEVGDYMVFPMASPAYIVRQGGDEDSKGGEIARAAYLAVFAANLSRLRNMQAGAYNEDSREPDVKLCLNAKAVHKALDDLETHDVIAFDLETQGLVPYKDKSLHIVCLSGDGQTAYIVPFEHPETDQSIKDDLPRIKKRLSHLLTTKKTVAQHGQFDLRWLRAKGVKCRCTFDTQYACHILDENVPSKLKARNPTDAPGQVEMYLGVASGYSLDMSNADTHIWPLRELSKYGGMDAAYT
;
A
#
# COMPACT_ATOMS: atom_id res chain seq x y z
N CYS A 1 30.95 17.60 -9.90
CA CYS A 1 31.82 16.53 -9.36
C CYS A 1 31.17 15.98 -8.11
N VAL A 2 30.45 14.86 -8.22
CA VAL A 2 29.91 14.16 -7.05
C VAL A 2 31.04 13.30 -6.52
N THR A 3 31.59 13.67 -5.36
CA THR A 3 32.61 12.89 -4.67
C THR A 3 31.95 11.65 -4.09
N SER A 4 31.99 10.53 -4.82
CA SER A 4 31.54 9.23 -4.32
C SER A 4 32.42 8.82 -3.15
N VAL A 5 31.90 8.91 -1.93
CA VAL A 5 32.50 8.23 -0.78
C VAL A 5 32.56 6.73 -1.14
N PRO A 6 33.71 6.06 -1.02
CA PRO A 6 33.80 4.65 -1.37
C PRO A 6 32.84 3.84 -0.50
N ARG A 7 31.80 3.26 -1.13
CA ARG A 7 30.88 2.29 -0.53
C ARG A 7 31.71 1.09 -0.06
N LYS A 8 32.11 1.08 1.22
CA LYS A 8 32.81 -0.06 1.81
C LYS A 8 31.80 -1.20 1.92
N GLY A 9 31.90 -2.18 1.02
CA GLY A 9 31.18 -3.43 1.15
C GLY A 9 31.41 -4.05 2.53
N ASP A 10 30.42 -4.75 3.04
CA ASP A 10 30.44 -5.29 4.39
C ASP A 10 31.59 -6.30 4.60
N GLU A 11 32.51 -5.96 5.52
CA GLU A 11 33.63 -6.81 5.94
C GLU A 11 33.18 -8.13 6.62
N LEU A 12 31.87 -8.28 6.90
CA LEU A 12 31.28 -9.49 7.46
C LEU A 12 31.08 -10.61 6.42
N ALA A 13 31.11 -10.29 5.12
CA ALA A 13 30.95 -11.27 4.06
C ALA A 13 32.13 -12.27 4.03
N ASN A 14 31.81 -13.55 3.90
CA ASN A 14 32.81 -14.62 3.84
C ASN A 14 32.64 -15.46 2.56
N SER A 15 33.50 -15.21 1.57
CA SER A 15 33.50 -15.93 0.29
C SER A 15 33.83 -17.42 0.40
N ASP A 16 34.34 -17.88 1.55
CA ASP A 16 34.63 -19.30 1.82
C ASP A 16 33.55 -19.96 2.71
N CYS A 17 32.44 -19.28 2.98
CA CYS A 17 31.37 -19.79 3.83
C CYS A 17 30.77 -21.10 3.29
N ARG A 18 30.68 -22.12 4.14
CA ARG A 18 30.10 -23.45 3.81
C ARG A 18 29.00 -23.91 4.76
N ASP A 19 28.47 -23.00 5.56
CA ASP A 19 27.53 -23.30 6.64
C ASP A 19 26.14 -23.78 6.18
N CYS A 20 25.81 -23.67 4.89
CA CYS A 20 24.61 -24.25 4.31
C CYS A 20 24.82 -24.61 2.82
N PRO A 21 24.02 -25.52 2.22
CA PRO A 21 24.25 -26.03 0.86
C PRO A 21 24.21 -24.99 -0.28
N LEU A 22 23.79 -23.75 -0.01
CA LEU A 22 23.70 -22.71 -1.04
C LEU A 22 25.06 -22.38 -1.69
N TYR A 23 26.18 -22.57 -0.98
CA TYR A 23 27.52 -22.32 -1.54
C TYR A 23 27.83 -23.20 -2.76
N GLU A 24 27.17 -24.35 -2.90
CA GLU A 24 27.44 -25.32 -3.98
C GLU A 24 26.94 -24.83 -5.34
N THR A 25 25.98 -23.91 -5.35
CA THR A 25 25.30 -23.45 -6.57
C THR A 25 25.36 -21.95 -6.81
N ALA A 26 25.77 -21.17 -5.81
CA ALA A 26 25.95 -19.73 -5.93
C ALA A 26 27.17 -19.40 -6.82
N HIS A 27 27.07 -18.34 -7.62
CA HIS A 27 28.21 -17.84 -8.38
C HIS A 27 29.21 -17.11 -7.48
N ASN A 28 28.69 -16.25 -6.59
CA ASN A 28 29.44 -15.64 -5.50
C ASN A 28 28.89 -16.12 -4.17
N VAL A 29 29.77 -16.70 -3.35
CA VAL A 29 29.42 -17.16 -2.00
C VAL A 29 29.40 -15.94 -1.08
N CYS A 30 28.31 -15.80 -0.32
CA CYS A 30 28.12 -14.76 0.67
C CYS A 30 28.23 -13.34 0.07
N VAL A 31 27.24 -12.99 -0.78
CA VAL A 31 27.11 -11.64 -1.34
C VAL A 31 27.09 -10.61 -0.20
N PRO A 32 28.00 -9.61 -0.22
CA PRO A 32 28.10 -8.61 0.83
C PRO A 32 26.89 -7.68 0.84
N ALA A 33 26.59 -7.11 2.00
CA ALA A 33 25.68 -5.98 2.07
C ALA A 33 26.29 -4.71 1.42
N ASP A 34 25.42 -3.77 1.04
CA ASP A 34 25.77 -2.50 0.38
C ASP A 34 25.19 -1.32 1.17
N GLY A 35 25.90 -0.20 1.22
CA GLY A 35 25.46 1.02 1.92
C GLY A 35 26.30 1.39 3.15
N SER A 36 25.93 2.50 3.81
CA SER A 36 26.69 3.03 4.95
C SER A 36 26.40 2.24 6.24
N PRO A 37 27.43 1.92 7.05
CA PRO A 37 27.21 1.33 8.37
C PRO A 37 26.55 2.31 9.36
N ASP A 38 26.50 3.60 9.05
CA ASP A 38 25.84 4.62 9.87
C ASP A 38 24.37 4.86 9.45
N SER A 39 23.87 4.10 8.47
CA SER A 39 22.50 4.19 7.99
C SER A 39 21.48 3.81 9.06
N GLU A 40 20.51 4.68 9.32
CA GLU A 40 19.39 4.37 10.21
C GLU A 40 18.30 3.53 9.53
N ILE A 41 18.38 3.36 8.21
CA ILE A 41 17.42 2.66 7.36
C ILE A 41 18.07 1.41 6.77
N LEU A 42 17.44 0.26 6.95
CA LEU A 42 17.89 -1.01 6.38
C LEU A 42 16.81 -1.62 5.48
N PHE A 43 17.20 -2.01 4.26
CA PHE A 43 16.35 -2.69 3.30
C PHE A 43 16.75 -4.17 3.24
N LEU A 44 15.85 -5.03 3.71
CA LEU A 44 16.08 -6.47 3.83
C LEU A 44 15.34 -7.26 2.75
N GLY A 45 16.08 -7.77 1.78
CA GLY A 45 15.59 -8.71 0.78
C GLY A 45 15.62 -10.16 1.27
N ARG A 46 15.05 -11.08 0.48
CA ARG A 46 15.03 -12.51 0.81
C ARG A 46 16.36 -13.22 0.54
N ASN A 47 16.80 -13.18 -0.71
CA ASN A 47 18.02 -13.85 -1.19
C ASN A 47 18.51 -13.12 -2.45
N PRO A 48 19.82 -13.17 -2.77
CA PRO A 48 20.34 -12.66 -4.03
C PRO A 48 19.65 -13.31 -5.23
N SER A 49 19.29 -12.50 -6.22
CA SER A 49 18.86 -12.92 -7.55
C SER A 49 20.03 -13.31 -8.44
N VAL A 50 19.76 -13.76 -9.67
CA VAL A 50 20.80 -14.11 -10.66
C VAL A 50 21.78 -12.96 -10.89
N ASP A 51 21.24 -11.76 -11.03
CA ASP A 51 22.02 -10.57 -11.39
C ASP A 51 22.82 -10.08 -10.18
N GLU A 52 22.24 -10.16 -8.98
CA GLU A 52 22.89 -9.80 -7.71
C GLU A 52 24.01 -10.78 -7.35
N ASP A 53 23.79 -12.09 -7.56
CA ASP A 53 24.79 -13.13 -7.42
C ASP A 53 25.97 -12.89 -8.37
N LYS A 54 25.73 -12.55 -9.64
CA LYS A 54 26.79 -12.25 -10.60
C LYS A 54 27.53 -10.94 -10.29
N ALA A 55 26.80 -9.91 -9.90
CA ALA A 55 27.36 -8.60 -9.58
C ALA A 55 28.04 -8.55 -8.20
N ASN A 56 27.82 -9.57 -7.36
CA ASN A 56 28.23 -9.60 -5.96
C ASN A 56 27.72 -8.38 -5.17
N MET A 57 26.47 -7.98 -5.43
CA MET A 57 25.87 -6.78 -4.85
C MET A 57 24.35 -6.95 -4.75
N PRO A 58 23.70 -6.57 -3.63
CA PRO A 58 22.26 -6.76 -3.45
C PRO A 58 21.45 -5.64 -4.13
N PHE A 59 20.20 -5.95 -4.46
CA PHE A 59 19.25 -4.99 -5.08
C PHE A 59 19.70 -4.37 -6.43
N VAL A 60 20.52 -5.07 -7.22
CA VAL A 60 20.92 -4.60 -8.58
C VAL A 60 20.20 -5.32 -9.72
N GLY A 61 19.45 -6.39 -9.43
CA GLY A 61 18.62 -7.07 -10.43
C GLY A 61 17.32 -6.31 -10.71
N ARG A 62 16.49 -6.82 -11.64
CA ARG A 62 15.21 -6.16 -12.03
C ARG A 62 14.31 -5.77 -10.85
N ALA A 63 14.20 -6.66 -9.86
CA ALA A 63 13.41 -6.41 -8.64
C ALA A 63 14.03 -5.30 -7.77
N GLY A 64 15.36 -5.28 -7.64
CA GLY A 64 16.08 -4.22 -6.94
C GLY A 64 15.99 -2.88 -7.66
N GLN A 65 16.06 -2.88 -8.99
CA GLN A 65 15.91 -1.67 -9.80
C GLN A 65 14.53 -1.04 -9.66
N LEU A 66 13.46 -1.83 -9.48
CA LEU A 66 12.13 -1.30 -9.16
C LEU A 66 12.16 -0.48 -7.85
N VAL A 67 12.85 -0.98 -6.83
CA VAL A 67 13.00 -0.31 -5.53
C VAL A 67 13.90 0.91 -5.65
N ARG A 68 15.10 0.79 -6.24
CA ARG A 68 16.04 1.91 -6.43
C ARG A 68 15.46 3.03 -7.28
N ASN A 69 14.72 2.70 -8.35
CA ASN A 69 14.02 3.71 -9.16
C ASN A 69 12.92 4.42 -8.38
N ALA A 70 12.27 3.74 -7.42
CA ALA A 70 11.28 4.36 -6.55
C ALA A 70 11.94 5.31 -5.54
N ILE A 71 13.07 4.90 -4.96
CA ILE A 71 13.90 5.74 -4.08
C ILE A 71 14.34 7.01 -4.83
N ALA A 72 14.86 6.87 -6.05
CA ALA A 72 15.33 8.00 -6.87
C ALA A 72 14.23 9.00 -7.26
N ARG A 73 12.95 8.62 -7.14
CA ARG A 73 11.78 9.50 -7.36
C ARG A 73 11.21 10.07 -6.06
N SER A 74 11.72 9.63 -4.92
CA SER A 74 11.38 10.12 -3.60
C SER A 74 12.41 11.15 -3.13
N ASP A 75 12.19 11.69 -1.94
CA ASP A 75 13.11 12.55 -1.22
C ASP A 75 14.13 11.76 -0.37
N LEU A 76 14.20 10.43 -0.51
CA LEU A 76 15.15 9.56 0.17
C LEU A 76 16.45 9.41 -0.63
N ASP A 77 17.58 9.68 0.01
CA ASP A 77 18.89 9.44 -0.61
C ASP A 77 19.24 7.94 -0.50
N GLU A 78 19.73 7.36 -1.59
CA GLU A 78 20.14 5.95 -1.60
C GLU A 78 21.30 5.71 -0.61
N ASP A 79 22.17 6.70 -0.42
CA ASP A 79 23.31 6.61 0.50
C ASP A 79 22.88 6.58 1.99
N GLU A 80 21.62 6.93 2.30
CA GLU A 80 21.03 6.78 3.64
C GLU A 80 20.59 5.34 3.94
N ILE A 81 20.64 4.43 2.95
CA ILE A 81 20.06 3.08 3.04
C ILE A 81 21.15 2.00 3.07
N PHE A 82 21.02 1.07 4.00
CA PHE A 82 21.80 -0.17 4.03
C PHE A 82 21.00 -1.33 3.41
N PHE A 83 21.49 -1.91 2.32
CA PHE A 83 20.85 -2.98 1.57
C PHE A 83 21.47 -4.34 1.91
N THR A 84 20.64 -5.31 2.28
CA THR A 84 21.09 -6.66 2.59
C THR A 84 20.02 -7.73 2.33
N THR A 85 20.37 -9.01 2.45
CA THR A 85 19.45 -10.13 2.26
C THR A 85 19.48 -11.12 3.43
N ALA A 86 18.33 -11.76 3.69
CA ALA A 86 18.15 -12.73 4.77
C ALA A 86 19.05 -13.98 4.62
N VAL A 87 19.23 -14.49 3.40
CA VAL A 87 20.32 -15.40 3.08
C VAL A 87 21.31 -14.72 2.15
N LYS A 88 22.61 -14.98 2.30
CA LYS A 88 23.69 -14.29 1.56
C LYS A 88 24.04 -14.92 0.22
N CYS A 89 23.51 -16.10 -0.08
CA CYS A 89 23.75 -16.81 -1.32
C CYS A 89 22.46 -16.93 -2.12
N ARG A 90 22.58 -16.93 -3.45
CA ARG A 90 21.46 -17.21 -4.33
C ARG A 90 20.93 -18.62 -4.11
N THR A 91 19.60 -18.77 -4.10
CA THR A 91 18.96 -20.08 -4.05
C THR A 91 18.86 -20.70 -5.45
N PRO A 92 18.95 -22.03 -5.58
CA PRO A 92 18.72 -22.72 -6.85
C PRO A 92 17.38 -22.30 -7.48
N GLU A 93 17.40 -21.93 -8.76
CA GLU A 93 16.19 -21.48 -9.49
C GLU A 93 15.44 -20.30 -8.82
N ASN A 94 16.10 -19.54 -7.93
CA ASN A 94 15.49 -18.47 -7.13
C ASN A 94 14.29 -18.93 -6.28
N ARG A 95 14.27 -20.21 -5.85
CA ARG A 95 13.27 -20.73 -4.91
C ARG A 95 13.31 -19.98 -3.57
N LYS A 96 12.29 -20.17 -2.74
CA LYS A 96 12.33 -19.70 -1.35
C LYS A 96 13.47 -20.42 -0.59
N PRO A 97 14.23 -19.70 0.26
CA PRO A 97 15.19 -20.35 1.15
C PRO A 97 14.46 -21.23 2.16
N THR A 98 15.10 -22.34 2.55
CA THR A 98 14.57 -23.23 3.58
C THR A 98 14.83 -22.65 4.97
N ALA A 99 14.11 -23.16 5.98
CA ALA A 99 14.34 -22.76 7.37
C ALA A 99 15.79 -23.03 7.83
N THR A 100 16.41 -24.12 7.36
CA THR A 100 17.81 -24.46 7.67
C THR A 100 18.77 -23.45 7.05
N GLU A 101 18.54 -23.05 5.80
CA GLU A 101 19.36 -22.04 5.11
C GLU A 101 19.25 -20.67 5.77
N LEU A 102 18.04 -20.26 6.14
CA LEU A 102 17.78 -19.03 6.91
C LEU A 102 18.52 -19.07 8.25
N LYS A 103 18.35 -20.14 9.04
CA LYS A 103 19.00 -20.31 10.33
C LYS A 103 20.52 -20.28 10.24
N ALA A 104 21.10 -20.89 9.21
CA ALA A 104 22.55 -20.87 9.00
C ALA A 104 23.07 -19.45 8.66
N CYS A 105 22.31 -18.69 7.87
CA CYS A 105 22.67 -17.33 7.48
C CYS A 105 22.36 -16.27 8.55
N ASP A 106 21.48 -16.56 9.52
CA ASP A 106 21.03 -15.61 10.55
C ASP A 106 22.20 -14.91 11.26
N ARG A 107 23.32 -15.63 11.50
CA ARG A 107 24.54 -15.03 12.09
C ARG A 107 25.04 -13.77 11.37
N TYR A 108 24.94 -13.74 10.03
CA TYR A 108 25.38 -12.60 9.23
C TYR A 108 24.40 -11.44 9.39
N LEU A 109 23.10 -11.72 9.32
CA LEU A 109 22.08 -10.70 9.52
C LEU A 109 22.15 -10.10 10.93
N GLN A 110 22.31 -10.91 11.97
CA GLN A 110 22.47 -10.41 13.34
C GLN A 110 23.75 -9.58 13.50
N ALA A 111 24.85 -9.95 12.85
CA ALA A 111 26.08 -9.17 12.85
C ALA A 111 25.90 -7.82 12.14
N GLU A 112 25.22 -7.80 10.99
CA GLU A 112 24.86 -6.58 10.26
C GLU A 112 23.94 -5.67 11.09
N LEU A 113 22.86 -6.21 11.66
CA LEU A 113 21.94 -5.46 12.53
C LEU A 113 22.66 -4.86 13.74
N LYS A 114 23.58 -5.62 14.36
CA LYS A 114 24.40 -5.13 15.48
C LYS A 114 25.39 -4.05 15.06
N ARG A 115 25.94 -4.15 13.84
CA ARG A 115 26.91 -3.18 13.31
C ARG A 115 26.23 -1.88 12.91
N VAL A 116 25.15 -1.98 12.14
CA VAL A 116 24.43 -0.84 11.56
C VAL A 116 23.50 -0.19 12.57
N ARG A 117 22.93 -0.97 13.49
CA ARG A 117 21.93 -0.53 14.47
C ARG A 117 20.81 0.31 13.82
N PRO A 118 20.18 -0.19 12.75
CA PRO A 118 19.15 0.56 12.06
C PRO A 118 17.98 0.82 13.01
N LYS A 119 17.29 1.94 12.83
CA LYS A 119 16.01 2.22 13.50
C LYS A 119 14.82 1.74 12.68
N TYR A 120 14.95 1.79 11.36
CA TYR A 120 13.87 1.49 10.42
C TYR A 120 14.27 0.34 9.50
N ILE A 121 13.43 -0.69 9.40
CA ILE A 121 13.70 -1.87 8.56
C ILE A 121 12.57 -2.08 7.57
N PHE A 122 12.85 -1.99 6.27
CA PHE A 122 11.93 -2.40 5.22
C PHE A 122 12.18 -3.87 4.89
N ALA A 123 11.22 -4.73 5.24
CA ALA A 123 11.34 -6.18 5.04
C ALA A 123 10.54 -6.63 3.81
N PHE A 124 11.25 -7.06 2.76
CA PHE A 124 10.67 -7.40 1.46
C PHE A 124 10.38 -8.90 1.33
N GLY A 125 9.15 -9.29 1.63
CA GLY A 125 8.67 -10.68 1.58
C GLY A 125 8.67 -11.39 2.94
N ASN A 126 7.92 -12.50 3.02
CA ASN A 126 7.69 -13.24 4.26
C ASN A 126 8.97 -13.72 4.96
N GLU A 127 9.94 -14.21 4.18
CA GLU A 127 11.17 -14.75 4.74
C GLU A 127 12.07 -13.66 5.34
N ALA A 128 12.14 -12.48 4.69
CA ALA A 128 12.84 -11.32 5.22
C ALA A 128 12.18 -10.82 6.52
N LEU A 129 10.86 -10.64 6.49
CA LEU A 129 10.09 -10.22 7.66
C LEU A 129 10.26 -11.20 8.83
N GLY A 130 10.20 -12.50 8.55
CA GLY A 130 10.30 -13.52 9.58
C GLY A 130 11.67 -13.65 10.24
N GLN A 131 12.75 -13.24 9.56
CA GLN A 131 14.06 -13.14 10.20
C GLN A 131 14.15 -12.01 11.22
N ILE A 132 13.42 -10.91 10.99
CA ILE A 132 13.41 -9.78 11.92
C ILE A 132 12.51 -10.07 13.13
N THR A 133 11.33 -10.65 12.90
CA THR A 133 10.31 -10.83 13.93
C THR A 133 10.40 -12.16 14.68
N GLY A 134 11.22 -13.10 14.19
CA GLY A 134 11.30 -14.46 14.72
C GLY A 134 10.08 -15.35 14.41
N LYS A 135 9.13 -14.88 13.59
CA LYS A 135 7.92 -15.63 13.21
C LYS A 135 7.64 -15.43 11.72
N LEU A 136 7.11 -16.45 11.05
CA LEU A 136 6.53 -16.22 9.72
C LEU A 136 5.19 -15.48 9.88
N HIS A 137 5.06 -14.34 9.21
CA HIS A 137 3.91 -13.45 9.36
C HIS A 137 2.92 -13.57 8.20
N GLY A 138 1.63 -13.39 8.52
CA GLY A 138 0.53 -13.27 7.55
C GLY A 138 -0.69 -14.15 7.86
N VAL A 139 -1.84 -13.84 7.25
CA VAL A 139 -3.02 -14.71 7.26
C VAL A 139 -2.71 -15.94 6.40
N LYS A 140 -3.17 -17.14 6.81
CA LYS A 140 -3.04 -18.37 6.01
C LYS A 140 -3.65 -18.11 4.63
N GLY A 141 -2.82 -18.04 3.59
CA GLY A 141 -3.28 -18.09 2.20
C GLY A 141 -4.02 -19.40 1.92
N LYS A 142 -4.66 -19.52 0.76
CA LYS A 142 -5.52 -20.68 0.40
C LYS A 142 -4.84 -22.06 0.50
N ASN A 143 -3.51 -22.11 0.62
CA ASN A 143 -2.71 -23.33 0.76
C ASN A 143 -1.97 -23.43 2.12
N GLY A 144 -2.32 -22.61 3.11
CA GLY A 144 -1.74 -22.68 4.46
C GLY A 144 -0.40 -21.97 4.69
N ALA A 145 0.11 -21.24 3.70
CA ALA A 145 1.31 -20.40 3.86
C ALA A 145 0.94 -19.00 4.42
N PRO A 146 1.69 -18.43 5.39
CA PRO A 146 1.49 -17.04 5.85
C PRO A 146 1.76 -16.01 4.73
N GLY A 147 0.89 -15.01 4.54
CA GLY A 147 1.03 -13.97 3.51
C GLY A 147 1.34 -12.55 4.04
N ILE A 148 2.43 -11.93 3.58
CA ILE A 148 2.88 -10.58 3.96
C ILE A 148 1.92 -9.47 3.51
N THR A 149 1.07 -9.71 2.52
CA THR A 149 0.17 -8.70 1.94
C THR A 149 -0.79 -8.10 2.96
N SER A 150 -1.27 -8.88 3.93
CA SER A 150 -2.17 -8.36 4.99
C SER A 150 -1.49 -7.39 5.95
N LEU A 151 -0.17 -7.29 5.89
CA LEU A 151 0.65 -6.40 6.72
C LEU A 151 1.22 -5.23 5.91
N GLN A 152 0.97 -5.16 4.60
CA GLN A 152 1.43 -4.03 3.80
C GLN A 152 0.79 -2.72 4.29
N GLY A 153 1.61 -1.67 4.25
CA GLY A 153 1.28 -0.34 4.75
C GLY A 153 1.39 -0.20 6.27
N LYS A 154 1.35 -1.28 7.05
CA LYS A 154 1.45 -1.22 8.52
C LYS A 154 2.90 -1.05 8.95
N VAL A 155 3.10 -0.52 10.14
CA VAL A 155 4.41 -0.50 10.80
C VAL A 155 4.32 -1.39 12.02
N MET A 156 5.38 -2.13 12.30
CA MET A 156 5.46 -3.04 13.44
C MET A 156 6.65 -2.67 14.31
N GLU A 157 6.42 -2.53 15.61
CA GLU A 157 7.51 -2.47 16.59
C GLU A 157 8.03 -3.87 16.88
N VAL A 158 9.34 -4.08 16.64
CA VAL A 158 10.01 -5.36 16.87
C VAL A 158 11.32 -5.10 17.61
N GLY A 159 11.28 -5.25 18.94
CA GLY A 159 12.40 -4.82 19.77
C GLY A 159 12.64 -3.32 19.61
N ASP A 160 13.84 -2.94 19.19
CA ASP A 160 14.22 -1.55 18.96
C ASP A 160 13.95 -1.07 17.51
N TYR A 161 13.35 -1.90 16.67
CA TYR A 161 13.16 -1.63 15.25
C TYR A 161 11.71 -1.27 14.91
N MET A 162 11.54 -0.23 14.09
CA MET A 162 10.30 0.02 13.36
C MET A 162 10.37 -0.72 12.02
N VAL A 163 9.55 -1.75 11.85
CA VAL A 163 9.57 -2.63 10.68
C VAL A 163 8.42 -2.30 9.74
N PHE A 164 8.75 -2.10 8.45
CA PHE A 164 7.82 -1.86 7.35
C PHE A 164 7.71 -3.12 6.48
N PRO A 165 6.64 -3.93 6.62
CA PRO A 165 6.39 -5.07 5.77
C PRO A 165 6.08 -4.63 4.34
N MET A 166 6.81 -5.16 3.38
CA MET A 166 6.61 -4.93 1.96
C MET A 166 6.45 -6.25 1.22
N ALA A 167 5.55 -6.33 0.24
CA ALA A 167 5.57 -7.47 -0.69
C ALA A 167 6.95 -7.58 -1.37
N SER A 168 7.31 -8.81 -1.75
CA SER A 168 8.58 -9.01 -2.46
C SER A 168 8.53 -8.31 -3.83
N PRO A 169 9.50 -7.43 -4.17
CA PRO A 169 9.49 -6.78 -5.48
C PRO A 169 9.63 -7.80 -6.62
N ALA A 170 10.31 -8.93 -6.39
CA ALA A 170 10.41 -10.02 -7.36
C ALA A 170 9.06 -10.73 -7.62
N TYR A 171 8.12 -10.70 -6.69
CA TYR A 171 6.76 -11.17 -6.93
C TYR A 171 6.02 -10.23 -7.90
N ILE A 172 6.10 -8.93 -7.66
CA ILE A 172 5.44 -7.89 -8.49
C ILE A 172 5.99 -7.89 -9.92
N VAL A 173 7.32 -8.00 -10.08
CA VAL A 173 7.95 -8.10 -11.41
C VAL A 173 7.45 -9.33 -12.18
N ARG A 174 7.06 -10.42 -11.49
CA ARG A 174 6.56 -11.66 -12.13
C ARG A 174 5.06 -11.64 -12.45
N GLN A 175 4.25 -10.91 -11.68
CA GLN A 175 2.80 -10.79 -11.94
C GLN A 175 2.49 -10.07 -13.25
N GLY A 176 3.48 -9.40 -13.85
CA GLY A 176 3.27 -8.53 -14.99
C GLY A 176 3.22 -9.15 -16.37
N GLY A 177 3.45 -10.46 -16.58
CA GLY A 177 3.63 -10.97 -17.95
C GLY A 177 4.73 -10.19 -18.69
N ASP A 178 4.58 -9.95 -20.00
CA ASP A 178 5.43 -8.98 -20.71
C ASP A 178 5.37 -7.61 -20.01
N GLU A 179 6.48 -6.85 -20.02
CA GLU A 179 6.60 -5.58 -19.27
C GLU A 179 5.42 -4.60 -19.52
N ASP A 180 4.81 -4.69 -20.70
CA ASP A 180 3.71 -3.85 -21.21
C ASP A 180 2.30 -4.39 -20.97
N SER A 181 2.11 -5.46 -20.18
CA SER A 181 0.75 -5.91 -19.88
C SER A 181 0.07 -4.95 -18.88
N LYS A 182 -1.19 -4.59 -19.16
CA LYS A 182 -2.00 -3.72 -18.27
C LYS A 182 -2.07 -4.23 -16.82
N GLY A 183 -2.08 -5.56 -16.63
CA GLY A 183 -2.07 -6.15 -15.29
C GLY A 183 -0.76 -5.91 -14.54
N GLY A 184 0.37 -5.99 -15.25
CA GLY A 184 1.69 -5.66 -14.71
C GLY A 184 1.87 -4.20 -14.38
N GLU A 185 1.35 -3.30 -15.22
CA GLU A 185 1.34 -1.86 -14.93
C GLU A 185 0.57 -1.55 -13.64
N ILE A 186 -0.62 -2.12 -13.47
CA ILE A 186 -1.43 -1.91 -12.26
C ILE A 186 -0.72 -2.48 -11.03
N ALA A 187 -0.19 -3.70 -11.10
CA ALA A 187 0.54 -4.31 -9.98
C ALA A 187 1.76 -3.47 -9.55
N ARG A 188 2.52 -2.95 -10.52
CA ARG A 188 3.68 -2.09 -10.24
C ARG A 188 3.26 -0.74 -9.67
N ALA A 189 2.24 -0.09 -10.25
CA ALA A 189 1.73 1.18 -9.76
C ALA A 189 1.23 1.06 -8.32
N ALA A 190 0.49 -0.01 -8.03
CA ALA A 190 -0.02 -0.32 -6.71
C ALA A 190 1.12 -0.58 -5.70
N TYR A 191 2.11 -1.40 -6.07
CA TYR A 191 3.29 -1.63 -5.23
C TYR A 191 4.05 -0.34 -4.92
N LEU A 192 4.26 0.50 -5.93
CA LEU A 192 4.95 1.77 -5.79
C LEU A 192 4.17 2.76 -4.92
N ALA A 193 2.83 2.72 -4.95
CA ALA A 193 1.99 3.54 -4.07
C ALA A 193 2.16 3.15 -2.59
N VAL A 194 2.14 1.84 -2.27
CA VAL A 194 2.40 1.35 -0.91
C VAL A 194 3.81 1.74 -0.46
N PHE A 195 4.80 1.54 -1.34
CA PHE A 195 6.18 1.89 -1.04
C PHE A 195 6.33 3.39 -0.76
N ALA A 196 5.78 4.26 -1.62
CA ALA A 196 5.78 5.71 -1.42
C ALA A 196 5.10 6.12 -0.11
N ALA A 197 3.96 5.50 0.23
CA ALA A 197 3.27 5.78 1.48
C ALA A 197 4.13 5.41 2.71
N ASN A 198 4.86 4.28 2.66
CA ASN A 198 5.78 3.89 3.71
C ASN A 198 7.00 4.81 3.81
N LEU A 199 7.51 5.33 2.69
CA LEU A 199 8.55 6.37 2.72
C LEU A 199 8.04 7.65 3.39
N SER A 200 6.80 8.07 3.11
CA SER A 200 6.18 9.21 3.81
C SER A 200 6.03 8.95 5.32
N ARG A 201 5.64 7.73 5.74
CA ARG A 201 5.62 7.36 7.17
C ARG A 201 6.98 7.46 7.82
N LEU A 202 8.00 6.92 7.17
CA LEU A 202 9.38 7.00 7.61
C LEU A 202 9.80 8.47 7.82
N ARG A 203 9.53 9.34 6.85
CA ARG A 203 9.85 10.77 6.98
C ARG A 203 9.11 11.44 8.14
N ASN A 204 7.82 11.13 8.33
CA ASN A 204 7.08 11.62 9.48
C ASN A 204 7.67 11.11 10.81
N MET A 205 8.15 9.87 10.87
CA MET A 205 8.83 9.34 12.06
C MET A 205 10.14 10.06 12.34
N GLN A 206 10.97 10.26 11.31
CA GLN A 206 12.24 10.99 11.45
C GLN A 206 12.02 12.45 11.88
N ALA A 207 10.90 13.06 11.47
CA ALA A 207 10.49 14.39 11.90
C ALA A 207 9.84 14.44 13.30
N GLY A 208 9.65 13.30 13.97
CA GLY A 208 8.95 13.23 15.26
C GLY A 208 7.44 13.53 15.16
N ALA A 209 6.89 13.47 13.94
CA ALA A 209 5.48 13.74 13.62
C ALA A 209 4.68 12.46 13.33
N TYR A 210 5.25 11.28 13.60
CA TYR A 210 4.55 10.02 13.42
C TYR A 210 3.62 9.74 14.59
N ASN A 211 2.34 9.63 14.29
CA ASN A 211 1.33 9.08 15.17
C ASN A 211 0.89 7.74 14.56
N GLU A 212 1.04 6.65 15.33
CA GLU A 212 0.69 5.28 14.92
C GLU A 212 -0.83 5.14 14.68
N ASP A 213 -1.59 6.11 15.19
CA ASP A 213 -3.05 6.19 15.13
C ASP A 213 -3.49 7.49 14.43
N SER A 214 -4.61 7.42 13.71
CA SER A 214 -5.45 8.56 13.30
C SER A 214 -4.88 9.60 12.33
N ARG A 215 -4.85 9.29 11.02
CA ARG A 215 -5.37 10.31 10.08
C ARG A 215 -6.88 10.12 10.01
N GLU A 216 -7.58 10.38 11.12
CA GLU A 216 -9.01 10.61 11.01
C GLU A 216 -9.16 11.86 10.13
N PRO A 217 -9.69 11.72 8.90
CA PRO A 217 -9.85 12.87 8.05
C PRO A 217 -10.86 13.84 8.68
N ASP A 218 -10.68 15.12 8.41
CA ASP A 218 -11.68 16.13 8.72
C ASP A 218 -12.92 15.90 7.84
N VAL A 219 -13.90 15.16 8.37
CA VAL A 219 -15.14 14.83 7.67
C VAL A 219 -16.12 16.00 7.76
N LYS A 220 -16.27 16.71 6.64
CA LYS A 220 -17.15 17.86 6.45
C LYS A 220 -18.46 17.46 5.79
N LEU A 221 -19.47 17.24 6.62
CA LEU A 221 -20.85 17.04 6.15
C LEU A 221 -21.45 18.34 5.59
N CYS A 222 -21.77 18.34 4.30
CA CYS A 222 -22.39 19.47 3.62
C CYS A 222 -23.90 19.51 3.88
N LEU A 223 -24.32 20.27 4.89
CA LEU A 223 -25.72 20.32 5.34
C LEU A 223 -26.67 21.17 4.48
N ASN A 224 -26.17 21.89 3.47
CA ASN A 224 -26.99 22.69 2.55
C ASN A 224 -26.28 22.92 1.20
N ALA A 225 -27.00 23.40 0.18
CA ALA A 225 -26.46 23.61 -1.16
C ALA A 225 -25.25 24.56 -1.21
N LYS A 226 -25.24 25.61 -0.37
CA LYS A 226 -24.10 26.54 -0.27
C LYS A 226 -22.84 25.82 0.22
N ALA A 227 -22.98 24.95 1.22
CA ALA A 227 -21.87 24.13 1.72
C ALA A 227 -21.37 23.16 0.64
N VAL A 228 -22.27 22.50 -0.10
CA VAL A 228 -21.90 21.63 -1.22
C VAL A 228 -21.10 22.41 -2.28
N HIS A 229 -21.55 23.61 -2.65
CA HIS A 229 -20.83 24.40 -3.63
C HIS A 229 -19.45 24.86 -3.15
N LYS A 230 -19.32 25.24 -1.88
CA LYS A 230 -18.01 25.58 -1.29
C LYS A 230 -17.06 24.37 -1.29
N ALA A 231 -17.56 23.18 -0.97
CA ALA A 231 -16.79 21.95 -1.04
C ALA A 231 -16.30 21.67 -2.46
N LEU A 232 -17.17 21.83 -3.46
CA LEU A 232 -16.80 21.64 -4.86
C LEU A 232 -15.79 22.69 -5.36
N ASP A 233 -15.88 23.94 -4.89
CA ASP A 233 -14.89 24.98 -5.20
C ASP A 233 -13.50 24.63 -4.65
N ASP A 234 -13.43 24.09 -3.43
CA ASP A 234 -12.19 23.64 -2.81
C ASP A 234 -11.59 22.43 -3.56
N LEU A 235 -12.41 21.43 -3.85
CA LEU A 235 -12.00 20.24 -4.61
C LEU A 235 -11.50 20.60 -6.02
N GLU A 236 -12.02 21.65 -6.67
CA GLU A 236 -11.52 22.11 -7.96
C GLU A 236 -10.06 22.58 -7.93
N THR A 237 -9.51 22.91 -6.76
CA THR A 237 -8.09 23.30 -6.60
C THR A 237 -7.12 22.10 -6.60
N HIS A 238 -7.63 20.88 -6.48
CA HIS A 238 -6.83 19.66 -6.38
C HIS A 238 -6.71 18.96 -7.75
N ASP A 239 -5.60 18.26 -8.00
CA ASP A 239 -5.34 17.55 -9.26
C ASP A 239 -5.97 16.15 -9.31
N VAL A 240 -6.10 15.54 -8.13
CA VAL A 240 -6.66 14.21 -7.92
C VAL A 240 -7.89 14.33 -7.04
N ILE A 241 -8.95 13.61 -7.39
CA ILE A 241 -10.19 13.54 -6.62
C ILE A 241 -10.46 12.08 -6.29
N ALA A 242 -10.37 11.74 -5.02
CA ALA A 242 -10.80 10.48 -4.47
C ALA A 242 -12.31 10.54 -4.17
N PHE A 243 -13.02 9.44 -4.41
CA PHE A 243 -14.45 9.38 -4.13
C PHE A 243 -14.94 7.97 -3.80
N ASP A 244 -15.98 7.95 -2.99
CA ASP A 244 -16.71 6.75 -2.57
C ASP A 244 -18.20 7.06 -2.37
N LEU A 245 -19.06 6.05 -2.41
CA LEU A 245 -20.51 6.20 -2.39
C LEU A 245 -21.19 5.27 -1.39
N GLU A 246 -22.23 5.80 -0.73
CA GLU A 246 -23.17 4.96 0.01
C GLU A 246 -24.52 4.94 -0.70
N THR A 247 -25.06 3.75 -0.93
CA THR A 247 -26.28 3.55 -1.72
C THR A 247 -27.22 2.60 -1.01
N GLN A 248 -28.51 2.66 -1.34
CA GLN A 248 -29.49 1.66 -0.95
C GLN A 248 -29.40 0.45 -1.89
N GLY A 249 -28.62 -0.55 -1.51
CA GLY A 249 -28.42 -1.80 -2.25
C GLY A 249 -27.31 -1.75 -3.31
N LEU A 250 -27.12 -2.87 -4.00
CA LEU A 250 -25.94 -3.09 -4.86
C LEU A 250 -26.07 -2.61 -6.31
N VAL A 251 -27.29 -2.32 -6.77
CA VAL A 251 -27.57 -2.00 -8.16
C VAL A 251 -28.54 -0.82 -8.21
N PRO A 252 -28.30 0.18 -9.08
CA PRO A 252 -29.20 1.31 -9.21
C PRO A 252 -30.51 0.87 -9.86
N TYR A 253 -31.56 0.80 -9.05
CA TYR A 253 -32.94 0.65 -9.49
C TYR A 253 -33.74 1.92 -9.19
N LYS A 254 -34.94 2.02 -9.78
CA LYS A 254 -35.79 3.21 -9.64
C LYS A 254 -36.22 3.47 -8.19
N ASP A 255 -36.41 2.41 -7.40
CA ASP A 255 -36.82 2.42 -6.00
C ASP A 255 -35.65 2.55 -5.02
N LYS A 256 -34.41 2.65 -5.53
CA LYS A 256 -33.20 2.73 -4.71
C LYS A 256 -32.51 4.09 -4.84
N SER A 257 -31.95 4.55 -3.73
CA SER A 257 -31.31 5.86 -3.58
C SER A 257 -29.79 5.75 -3.54
N LEU A 258 -29.12 6.75 -4.09
CA LEU A 258 -27.73 7.07 -3.77
C LEU A 258 -27.76 8.00 -2.55
N HIS A 259 -27.36 7.52 -1.37
CA HIS A 259 -27.52 8.26 -0.12
C HIS A 259 -26.55 9.43 -0.04
N ILE A 260 -25.26 9.15 -0.07
CA ILE A 260 -24.21 10.17 0.02
C ILE A 260 -23.15 9.96 -1.07
N VAL A 261 -22.54 11.06 -1.48
CA VAL A 261 -21.32 11.08 -2.30
C VAL A 261 -20.20 11.65 -1.44
N CYS A 262 -19.13 10.89 -1.26
CA CYS A 262 -17.98 11.25 -0.44
C CYS A 262 -16.81 11.61 -1.36
N LEU A 263 -16.12 12.71 -1.07
CA LEU A 263 -15.08 13.27 -1.94
C LEU A 263 -13.88 13.75 -1.12
N SER A 264 -12.66 13.49 -1.58
CA SER A 264 -11.44 14.08 -1.03
C SER A 264 -10.47 14.49 -2.14
N GLY A 265 -9.71 15.56 -1.92
CA GLY A 265 -8.67 16.04 -2.84
C GLY A 265 -7.24 15.89 -2.30
N ASP A 266 -7.10 15.74 -0.98
CA ASP A 266 -5.84 15.81 -0.24
C ASP A 266 -5.61 14.58 0.68
N GLY A 267 -6.60 13.70 0.79
CA GLY A 267 -6.62 12.57 1.72
C GLY A 267 -6.61 12.96 3.20
N GLN A 268 -6.92 14.22 3.52
CA GLN A 268 -7.02 14.76 4.88
C GLN A 268 -8.40 15.34 5.17
N THR A 269 -9.06 15.92 4.17
CA THR A 269 -10.41 16.47 4.28
C THR A 269 -11.35 15.63 3.42
N ALA A 270 -12.46 15.18 4.00
CA ALA A 270 -13.52 14.49 3.26
C ALA A 270 -14.80 15.33 3.24
N TYR A 271 -15.27 15.69 2.05
CA TYR A 271 -16.53 16.38 1.87
C TYR A 271 -17.65 15.40 1.57
N ILE A 272 -18.72 15.46 2.36
CA ILE A 272 -19.86 14.56 2.23
C ILE A 272 -21.06 15.32 1.70
N VAL A 273 -21.57 14.88 0.55
CA VAL A 273 -22.74 15.47 -0.11
C VAL A 273 -23.93 14.53 0.10
N PRO A 274 -24.91 14.90 0.95
CA PRO A 274 -26.18 14.19 1.05
C PRO A 274 -26.94 14.32 -0.26
N PHE A 275 -27.15 13.19 -0.94
CA PHE A 275 -27.65 13.18 -2.30
C PHE A 275 -29.14 12.82 -2.35
N GLU A 276 -29.51 11.62 -1.90
CA GLU A 276 -30.90 11.15 -1.75
C GLU A 276 -31.16 10.52 -0.37
N HIS A 277 -30.30 10.79 0.63
CA HIS A 277 -30.55 10.37 2.01
C HIS A 277 -31.84 11.01 2.55
N PRO A 278 -32.65 10.32 3.39
CA PRO A 278 -33.89 10.90 3.95
C PRO A 278 -33.70 12.25 4.67
N GLU A 279 -32.58 12.41 5.38
CA GLU A 279 -32.18 13.65 6.08
C GLU A 279 -31.56 14.73 5.15
N THR A 280 -31.54 14.53 3.83
CA THR A 280 -31.01 15.53 2.89
C THR A 280 -31.83 16.81 2.94
N ASP A 281 -31.15 17.94 3.15
CA ASP A 281 -31.76 19.27 3.22
C ASP A 281 -32.47 19.66 1.91
N GLN A 282 -33.55 20.42 2.02
CA GLN A 282 -34.36 20.80 0.87
C GLN A 282 -33.58 21.67 -0.13
N SER A 283 -32.66 22.53 0.34
CA SER A 283 -31.86 23.36 -0.56
C SER A 283 -30.98 22.51 -1.48
N ILE A 284 -30.47 21.37 -1.00
CA ILE A 284 -29.69 20.44 -1.80
C ILE A 284 -30.56 19.73 -2.83
N LYS A 285 -31.77 19.31 -2.43
CA LYS A 285 -32.74 18.68 -3.34
C LYS A 285 -33.12 19.62 -4.49
N ASP A 286 -33.37 20.89 -4.18
CA ASP A 286 -33.77 21.90 -5.15
C ASP A 286 -32.64 22.23 -6.14
N ASP A 287 -31.39 22.31 -5.65
CA ASP A 287 -30.21 22.64 -6.47
C ASP A 287 -29.47 21.41 -7.03
N LEU A 288 -30.04 20.21 -6.84
CA LEU A 288 -29.44 18.95 -7.25
C LEU A 288 -29.04 18.91 -8.74
N PRO A 289 -29.81 19.47 -9.71
CA PRO A 289 -29.38 19.53 -11.10
C PRO A 289 -28.05 20.27 -11.30
N ARG A 290 -27.83 21.37 -10.57
CA ARG A 290 -26.59 22.15 -10.65
C ARG A 290 -25.43 21.43 -9.97
N ILE A 291 -25.68 20.83 -8.80
CA ILE A 291 -24.71 20.00 -8.07
C ILE A 291 -24.24 18.84 -8.97
N LYS A 292 -25.16 18.11 -9.60
CA LYS A 292 -24.86 17.03 -10.56
C LYS A 292 -23.98 17.51 -11.72
N LYS A 293 -24.25 18.69 -12.26
CA LYS A 293 -23.46 19.28 -13.36
C LYS A 293 -22.02 19.58 -12.91
N ARG A 294 -21.84 20.14 -11.71
CA ARG A 294 -20.52 20.45 -11.16
C ARG A 294 -19.73 19.19 -10.79
N LEU A 295 -20.37 18.24 -10.11
CA LEU A 295 -19.80 16.91 -9.87
C LEU A 295 -19.37 16.24 -11.16
N SER A 296 -20.21 16.32 -12.20
CA SER A 296 -19.88 15.78 -13.53
C SER A 296 -18.63 16.43 -14.12
N HIS A 297 -18.50 17.75 -13.98
CA HIS A 297 -17.31 18.46 -14.44
C HIS A 297 -16.07 17.97 -13.68
N LEU A 298 -16.10 18.04 -12.33
CA LEU A 298 -15.00 17.64 -11.46
C LEU A 298 -14.53 16.21 -11.75
N LEU A 299 -15.45 15.25 -11.77
CA LEU A 299 -15.16 13.81 -11.94
C LEU A 299 -14.86 13.40 -13.39
N THR A 300 -14.85 14.34 -14.35
CA THR A 300 -14.43 14.07 -15.74
C THR A 300 -13.21 14.86 -16.16
N THR A 301 -12.89 15.98 -15.50
CA THR A 301 -11.70 16.80 -15.82
C THR A 301 -10.49 16.46 -14.96
N LYS A 302 -10.69 16.07 -13.70
CA LYS A 302 -9.60 15.70 -12.77
C LYS A 302 -9.17 14.25 -12.93
N LYS A 303 -8.00 13.90 -12.40
CA LYS A 303 -7.65 12.48 -12.18
C LYS A 303 -8.52 11.98 -11.03
N THR A 304 -9.02 10.76 -11.13
CA THR A 304 -10.02 10.25 -10.20
C THR A 304 -9.61 8.90 -9.63
N VAL A 305 -9.73 8.77 -8.32
CA VAL A 305 -9.50 7.52 -7.60
C VAL A 305 -10.82 7.10 -6.99
N ALA A 306 -11.27 5.89 -7.30
CA ALA A 306 -12.52 5.35 -6.78
C ALA A 306 -12.22 4.19 -5.83
N GLN A 307 -12.99 4.09 -4.75
CA GLN A 307 -12.88 2.97 -3.83
C GLN A 307 -13.30 1.66 -4.52
N HIS A 308 -14.43 1.67 -5.23
CA HIS A 308 -14.93 0.56 -6.02
C HIS A 308 -15.48 1.06 -7.36
N GLY A 309 -14.57 1.45 -8.25
CA GLY A 309 -14.87 2.18 -9.48
C GLY A 309 -15.94 1.56 -10.38
N GLN A 310 -16.02 0.23 -10.50
CA GLN A 310 -17.10 -0.41 -11.27
C GLN A 310 -18.49 -0.11 -10.69
N PHE A 311 -18.61 -0.17 -9.38
CA PHE A 311 -19.84 0.08 -8.64
C PHE A 311 -20.15 1.58 -8.61
N ASP A 312 -19.18 2.41 -8.24
CA ASP A 312 -19.38 3.84 -8.03
C ASP A 312 -19.79 4.55 -9.33
N LEU A 313 -19.07 4.26 -10.42
CA LEU A 313 -19.38 4.85 -11.72
C LEU A 313 -20.79 4.46 -12.19
N ARG A 314 -21.25 3.24 -11.88
CA ARG A 314 -22.59 2.78 -12.28
C ARG A 314 -23.67 3.59 -11.57
N TRP A 315 -23.53 3.80 -10.27
CA TRP A 315 -24.48 4.57 -9.48
C TRP A 315 -24.51 6.04 -9.84
N LEU A 316 -23.35 6.68 -9.95
CA LEU A 316 -23.25 8.09 -10.35
C LEU A 316 -23.91 8.32 -11.73
N ARG A 317 -23.63 7.45 -12.71
CA ARG A 317 -24.22 7.56 -14.05
C ARG A 317 -25.73 7.34 -14.04
N ALA A 318 -26.23 6.37 -13.27
CA ALA A 318 -27.66 6.14 -13.12
C ALA A 318 -28.38 7.36 -12.51
N LYS A 319 -27.69 8.15 -11.69
CA LYS A 319 -28.21 9.38 -11.10
C LYS A 319 -27.92 10.64 -11.92
N GLY A 320 -27.36 10.50 -13.12
CA GLY A 320 -27.12 11.60 -14.07
C GLY A 320 -25.82 12.37 -13.84
N VAL A 321 -24.87 11.81 -13.09
CA VAL A 321 -23.52 12.36 -12.92
C VAL A 321 -22.57 11.67 -13.89
N LYS A 322 -21.90 12.44 -14.76
CA LYS A 322 -20.85 11.92 -15.64
C LYS A 322 -19.57 11.74 -14.84
N CYS A 323 -18.87 10.63 -15.05
CA CYS A 323 -17.66 10.32 -14.28
C CYS A 323 -16.76 9.35 -15.04
N ARG A 324 -15.46 9.43 -14.75
CA ARG A 324 -14.43 8.46 -15.13
C ARG A 324 -13.72 7.96 -13.87
N CYS A 325 -13.09 6.80 -13.95
CA CYS A 325 -12.20 6.27 -12.92
C CYS A 325 -10.80 6.15 -13.52
N THR A 326 -9.82 6.80 -12.90
CA THR A 326 -8.40 6.71 -13.32
C THR A 326 -7.70 5.57 -12.58
N PHE A 327 -8.04 5.36 -11.31
CA PHE A 327 -7.50 4.28 -10.47
C PHE A 327 -8.58 3.73 -9.54
N ASP A 328 -8.59 2.42 -9.33
CA ASP A 328 -9.56 1.69 -8.52
C ASP A 328 -8.81 0.95 -7.40
N THR A 329 -8.99 1.38 -6.16
CA THR A 329 -8.21 0.90 -5.01
C THR A 329 -8.56 -0.55 -4.65
N GLN A 330 -9.85 -0.94 -4.72
CA GLN A 330 -10.27 -2.31 -4.48
C GLN A 330 -9.75 -3.26 -5.57
N TYR A 331 -9.78 -2.85 -6.83
CA TYR A 331 -9.21 -3.62 -7.94
C TYR A 331 -7.70 -3.79 -7.78
N ALA A 332 -7.02 -2.70 -7.40
CA ALA A 332 -5.60 -2.76 -7.10
C ALA A 332 -5.34 -3.74 -5.93
N CYS A 333 -6.17 -3.77 -4.88
CA CYS A 333 -5.99 -4.67 -3.72
C CYS A 333 -5.95 -6.11 -4.17
N HIS A 334 -6.88 -6.44 -5.07
CA HIS A 334 -7.01 -7.77 -5.62
C HIS A 334 -5.78 -8.20 -6.42
N ILE A 335 -5.18 -7.28 -7.20
CA ILE A 335 -3.98 -7.56 -7.99
C ILE A 335 -2.74 -7.74 -7.13
N LEU A 336 -2.63 -7.00 -6.02
CA LEU A 336 -1.51 -7.13 -5.08
C LEU A 336 -1.62 -8.34 -4.14
N ASP A 337 -2.81 -8.93 -4.00
CA ASP A 337 -3.00 -10.09 -3.13
C ASP A 337 -2.50 -11.37 -3.80
N GLU A 338 -1.26 -11.72 -3.46
CA GLU A 338 -0.58 -12.92 -3.95
C GLU A 338 -1.25 -14.25 -3.62
N ASN A 339 -2.29 -14.21 -2.79
CA ASN A 339 -3.00 -15.38 -2.29
C ASN A 339 -4.38 -15.56 -2.92
N VAL A 340 -4.78 -14.72 -3.88
CA VAL A 340 -6.12 -14.76 -4.48
C VAL A 340 -6.09 -15.33 -5.91
N PRO A 341 -6.86 -16.40 -6.21
CA PRO A 341 -7.10 -16.84 -7.58
C PRO A 341 -7.81 -15.74 -8.36
N SER A 342 -7.47 -15.60 -9.64
CA SER A 342 -7.81 -14.58 -10.65
C SER A 342 -9.30 -14.16 -10.86
N LYS A 343 -10.18 -14.28 -9.87
CA LYS A 343 -11.60 -13.94 -9.95
C LYS A 343 -12.01 -13.00 -8.80
N LEU A 344 -12.46 -11.82 -9.20
CA LEU A 344 -12.93 -10.65 -8.42
C LEU A 344 -14.04 -10.90 -7.37
N LYS A 345 -14.60 -12.11 -7.25
CA LYS A 345 -15.83 -12.37 -6.47
C LYS A 345 -15.64 -13.05 -5.12
N ALA A 346 -14.42 -13.22 -4.64
CA ALA A 346 -14.15 -14.09 -3.48
C ALA A 346 -13.56 -13.35 -2.27
N ARG A 347 -14.36 -12.51 -1.60
CA ARG A 347 -14.24 -12.29 -0.15
C ARG A 347 -15.62 -12.25 0.48
N ASN A 348 -15.78 -12.97 1.58
CA ASN A 348 -16.88 -12.77 2.51
C ASN A 348 -16.67 -11.42 3.23
N PRO A 349 -17.73 -10.66 3.55
CA PRO A 349 -17.63 -9.37 4.25
C PRO A 349 -16.87 -9.43 5.57
N THR A 350 -16.82 -10.59 6.23
CA THR A 350 -16.12 -10.82 7.50
C THR A 350 -14.60 -11.04 7.36
N ASP A 351 -14.10 -11.24 6.14
CA ASP A 351 -12.69 -11.60 5.86
C ASP A 351 -11.85 -10.43 5.33
N ALA A 352 -12.42 -9.22 5.25
CA ALA A 352 -11.72 -8.02 4.80
C ALA A 352 -11.41 -7.12 6.01
N PRO A 353 -10.17 -7.11 6.55
CA PRO A 353 -9.69 -5.88 7.18
C PRO A 353 -9.89 -4.73 6.17
N GLY A 354 -10.31 -3.56 6.66
CA GLY A 354 -10.79 -2.44 5.83
C GLY A 354 -9.90 -2.27 4.61
N GLN A 355 -10.49 -2.25 3.42
CA GLN A 355 -9.74 -2.48 2.18
C GLN A 355 -8.71 -1.38 1.88
N VAL A 356 -8.86 -0.21 2.51
CA VAL A 356 -7.85 0.85 2.57
C VAL A 356 -6.66 0.48 3.45
N GLU A 357 -6.89 -0.15 4.62
CA GLU A 357 -5.85 -0.48 5.59
C GLU A 357 -4.73 -1.31 4.95
N MET A 358 -5.04 -2.09 3.91
CA MET A 358 -4.07 -2.91 3.19
C MET A 358 -3.14 -2.09 2.26
N TYR A 359 -3.57 -0.89 1.82
CA TYR A 359 -2.83 -0.03 0.89
C TYR A 359 -2.03 1.05 1.58
N LEU A 360 -2.70 1.79 2.45
CA LEU A 360 -2.11 2.91 3.13
C LEU A 360 -1.70 2.53 4.54
N GLY A 361 -1.95 1.32 5.06
CA GLY A 361 -1.72 0.95 6.47
C GLY A 361 -1.92 2.05 7.47
N VAL A 362 -2.99 2.81 7.22
CA VAL A 362 -3.71 3.47 8.26
C VAL A 362 -4.34 2.31 9.02
N ALA A 363 -3.96 2.13 10.27
CA ALA A 363 -4.82 1.40 11.18
C ALA A 363 -6.16 2.14 11.09
N SER A 364 -7.19 1.52 10.51
CA SER A 364 -8.49 2.09 10.71
C SER A 364 -8.71 1.89 12.21
N GLY A 365 -8.73 2.98 12.97
CA GLY A 365 -9.36 2.97 14.31
C GLY A 365 -10.84 2.55 14.25
N TYR A 366 -11.32 2.15 13.07
CA TYR A 366 -12.65 1.67 12.77
C TYR A 366 -12.78 0.20 13.15
N SER A 367 -12.99 -0.04 14.45
CA SER A 367 -13.79 -1.20 14.86
C SER A 367 -15.27 -0.85 14.75
N LEU A 368 -15.80 -0.69 13.53
CA LEU A 368 -17.25 -0.71 13.34
C LEU A 368 -17.67 -2.17 13.24
N ASP A 369 -18.48 -2.63 14.19
CA ASP A 369 -19.12 -3.95 14.12
C ASP A 369 -20.14 -3.96 12.97
N MET A 370 -19.65 -4.29 11.78
CA MET A 370 -20.44 -4.39 10.55
C MET A 370 -21.15 -5.75 10.42
N SER A 371 -21.07 -6.63 11.44
CA SER A 371 -21.61 -7.99 11.35
C SER A 371 -23.13 -8.05 11.16
N ASN A 372 -23.84 -6.95 11.45
CA ASN A 372 -25.31 -6.85 11.36
C ASN A 372 -25.86 -5.49 10.87
N ALA A 373 -25.03 -4.60 10.32
CA ALA A 373 -25.46 -3.24 10.01
C ALA A 373 -25.90 -3.07 8.53
N ASP A 374 -27.21 -2.94 8.31
CA ASP A 374 -27.73 -2.37 7.07
C ASP A 374 -27.43 -0.87 7.08
N THR A 375 -26.38 -0.43 6.37
CA THR A 375 -25.99 0.99 6.31
C THR A 375 -27.10 1.88 5.72
N HIS A 376 -28.11 1.29 5.07
CA HIS A 376 -29.23 2.00 4.50
C HIS A 376 -30.16 2.66 5.53
N ILE A 377 -30.08 2.26 6.80
CA ILE A 377 -30.88 2.84 7.89
C ILE A 377 -30.05 3.74 8.83
N TRP A 378 -28.79 3.99 8.52
CA TRP A 378 -27.92 4.77 9.39
C TRP A 378 -28.30 6.24 9.39
N PRO A 379 -28.20 6.94 10.55
CA PRO A 379 -28.29 8.38 10.58
C PRO A 379 -27.23 9.01 9.68
N LEU A 380 -27.58 10.10 9.00
CA LEU A 380 -26.73 10.76 8.02
C LEU A 380 -25.35 11.06 8.58
N ARG A 381 -25.26 11.50 9.84
CA ARG A 381 -23.99 11.83 10.49
C ARG A 381 -23.07 10.62 10.63
N GLU A 382 -23.59 9.45 11.00
CA GLU A 382 -22.76 8.25 11.17
C GLU A 382 -22.37 7.66 9.81
N LEU A 383 -23.30 7.65 8.85
CA LEU A 383 -23.01 7.27 7.46
C LEU A 383 -21.94 8.19 6.84
N SER A 384 -21.99 9.49 7.15
CA SER A 384 -21.02 10.49 6.67
C SER A 384 -19.61 10.27 7.22
N LYS A 385 -19.49 9.91 8.50
CA LYS A 385 -18.18 9.54 9.08
C LYS A 385 -17.63 8.30 8.40
N TYR A 386 -18.48 7.30 8.16
CA TYR A 386 -18.07 6.08 7.48
C TYR A 386 -17.55 6.34 6.07
N GLY A 387 -18.41 6.84 5.18
CA GLY A 387 -18.02 7.07 3.78
C GLY A 387 -16.97 8.18 3.62
N GLY A 388 -16.91 9.15 4.56
CA GLY A 388 -15.87 10.17 4.56
C GLY A 388 -14.49 9.62 4.82
N MET A 389 -14.39 8.61 5.69
CA MET A 389 -13.13 7.92 5.90
C MET A 389 -12.73 7.13 4.67
N ASP A 390 -13.63 6.35 4.08
CA ASP A 390 -13.34 5.61 2.85
C ASP A 390 -12.87 6.53 1.71
N ALA A 391 -13.50 7.69 1.51
CA ALA A 391 -13.11 8.62 0.46
C ALA A 391 -11.78 9.36 0.69
N ALA A 392 -11.40 9.71 1.93
CA ALA A 392 -10.09 10.34 2.19
C ALA A 392 -8.93 9.35 2.08
N TYR A 393 -9.24 8.10 2.34
CA TYR A 393 -8.30 7.01 2.32
C TYR A 393 -8.11 6.37 0.94
N THR A 394 -9.11 6.50 0.08
CA THR A 394 -9.04 6.21 -1.36
C THR A 394 -8.07 7.17 -2.04
#